data_AF-A0A836FNK1-F1
#
_entry.id   AF-A0A836FNK1-F1
#
_cell.length_a   1.000
_cell.length_b   1.000
_cell.length_c   1.000
_cell.angle_alpha   90.00
_cell.angle_beta   90.00
_cell.angle_gamma   90.00
#
_symmetry.space_group_name_H-M   'P 1'
#
loop_
_entity.id
_entity.type
_entity.pdbx_description
1 polymer ?
#
loop_
_entity_poly.entity_id
_entity_poly.type
_entity_poly.pdbx_seq_one_letter_code
_entity_poly.pdbx_strand_id
1 'polypeptide(L)'
;MRLSKLALQGSSVVPSIGELSIHACVGVVRTPSRGVIQGEPEWSCKLLLTEIGCPARWPLSPCAIASQQVFLLRCRGAALAGYCFANLREGELVHVVSKLVHKPRYIPVHGTYFNTTELLVTDSLGSIVLIAQLT
;
A
#
# COMPACT_ATOMS: atom_id res chain seq x y z
N MET A 1 27.20 -19.65 39.70
CA MET A 1 25.92 -19.15 39.17
C MET A 1 25.76 -19.67 37.74
N ARG A 2 24.77 -20.55 37.51
CA ARG A 2 24.48 -21.15 36.20
C ARG A 2 23.51 -20.24 35.44
N LEU A 3 23.88 -19.77 34.26
CA LEU A 3 22.95 -19.14 33.32
C LEU A 3 22.67 -20.12 32.19
N SER A 4 21.41 -20.51 32.11
CA SER A 4 20.83 -21.51 31.23
C SER A 4 20.84 -21.03 29.77
N LYS A 5 21.28 -21.89 28.86
CA LYS A 5 21.07 -21.75 27.40
C LYS A 5 19.57 -21.90 27.11
N LEU A 6 18.93 -20.82 26.69
CA LEU A 6 17.64 -20.89 26.00
C LEU A 6 17.92 -21.01 24.51
N ALA A 7 17.79 -22.23 23.99
CA ALA A 7 17.75 -22.50 22.56
C ALA A 7 16.35 -22.13 22.05
N LEU A 8 16.22 -21.03 21.32
CA LEU A 8 15.05 -20.75 20.49
C LEU A 8 15.28 -21.39 19.13
N GLN A 9 14.84 -22.64 19.03
CA GLN A 9 14.76 -23.43 17.81
C GLN A 9 13.42 -23.11 17.14
N GLY A 10 13.45 -22.61 15.90
CA GLY A 10 12.23 -22.30 15.15
C GLY A 10 12.43 -21.33 14.00
N SER A 11 13.54 -21.43 13.25
CA SER A 11 13.62 -20.75 11.96
C SER A 11 13.04 -21.71 10.91
N SER A 12 11.78 -21.51 10.56
CA SER A 12 11.25 -22.11 9.34
C SER A 12 12.00 -21.51 8.15
N VAL A 13 12.35 -22.36 7.20
CA VAL A 13 12.94 -21.95 5.93
C VAL A 13 11.89 -21.10 5.21
N VAL A 14 12.04 -19.77 5.31
CA VAL A 14 11.29 -18.85 4.47
C VAL A 14 11.76 -19.12 3.04
N PRO A 15 10.89 -19.54 2.11
CA PRO A 15 11.29 -19.71 0.72
C PRO A 15 11.88 -18.39 0.25
N SER A 16 13.03 -18.48 -0.42
CA SER A 16 13.79 -17.36 -0.97
C SER A 16 12.86 -16.26 -1.47
N ILE A 17 12.89 -15.10 -0.81
CA ILE A 17 12.18 -13.89 -1.22
C ILE A 17 12.77 -13.47 -2.56
N GLY A 18 12.23 -14.02 -3.64
CA GLY A 18 12.38 -13.45 -4.97
C GLY A 18 11.70 -12.10 -4.94
N GLU A 19 12.50 -11.06 -4.71
CA GLU A 19 12.22 -9.64 -4.94
C GLU A 19 10.75 -9.24 -4.67
N LEU A 20 10.25 -9.52 -3.46
CA LEU A 20 8.97 -8.99 -3.01
C LEU A 20 9.15 -7.51 -2.71
N SER A 21 8.76 -6.64 -3.65
CA SER A 21 8.68 -5.19 -3.49
C SER A 21 7.55 -4.81 -2.52
N ILE A 22 7.77 -5.05 -1.22
CA ILE A 22 6.82 -4.68 -0.17
C ILE A 22 6.90 -3.16 0.04
N HIS A 23 5.74 -2.50 -0.01
CA HIS A 23 5.60 -1.08 0.27
C HIS A 23 4.56 -0.90 1.39
N ALA A 24 4.98 -0.18 2.44
CA ALA A 24 4.13 0.16 3.58
C ALA A 24 3.92 1.68 3.61
N CYS A 25 2.67 2.11 3.71
CA CYS A 25 2.33 3.53 3.71
C CYS A 25 1.05 3.81 4.51
N VAL A 26 0.89 5.07 4.89
CA VAL A 26 -0.33 5.60 5.49
C VAL A 26 -0.92 6.62 4.52
N GLY A 27 -2.21 6.51 4.23
CA GLY A 27 -2.85 7.41 3.29
C GLY A 27 -4.35 7.51 3.46
N VAL A 28 -4.93 8.51 2.80
CA VAL A 28 -6.36 8.80 2.84
C VAL A 28 -7.05 8.14 1.65
N VAL A 29 -8.14 7.41 1.93
CA VAL A 29 -8.96 6.74 0.91
C VAL A 29 -9.76 7.77 0.13
N ARG A 30 -9.63 7.76 -1.20
CA ARG A 30 -10.41 8.58 -2.13
C ARG A 30 -11.07 7.73 -3.20
N THR A 31 -12.28 8.11 -3.60
CA THR A 31 -13.04 7.45 -4.67
C THR A 31 -13.02 5.92 -4.57
N PRO A 32 -13.44 5.31 -3.44
CA PRO A 32 -13.49 3.87 -3.30
C PRO A 32 -14.49 3.28 -4.30
N SER A 33 -14.16 2.14 -4.88
CA SER A 33 -14.96 1.49 -5.91
C SER A 33 -15.00 -0.01 -5.70
N ARG A 34 -16.09 -0.61 -6.16
CA ARG A 34 -16.30 -2.06 -6.16
C ARG A 34 -16.19 -2.57 -7.59
N GLY A 35 -15.54 -3.71 -7.77
CA GLY A 35 -15.36 -4.32 -9.07
C GLY A 35 -15.12 -5.82 -8.98
N VAL A 36 -14.96 -6.44 -10.15
CA VAL A 36 -14.60 -7.84 -10.31
C VAL A 36 -13.54 -7.92 -11.39
N ILE A 37 -12.44 -8.61 -11.13
CA ILE A 37 -11.36 -8.83 -12.10
C ILE A 37 -11.06 -10.32 -12.18
N GLN A 38 -11.17 -10.88 -13.39
CA GLN A 38 -10.92 -12.30 -13.64
C GLN A 38 -11.75 -13.23 -12.75
N GLY A 39 -12.98 -12.83 -12.42
CA GLY A 39 -13.89 -13.60 -11.57
C GLY A 39 -13.69 -13.38 -10.06
N GLU A 40 -12.62 -12.69 -9.65
CA GLU A 40 -12.35 -12.38 -8.25
C GLU A 40 -12.90 -10.99 -7.88
N PRO A 41 -13.53 -10.83 -6.70
CA PRO A 41 -13.94 -9.52 -6.22
C PRO A 41 -12.73 -8.61 -5.98
N GLU A 42 -12.87 -7.35 -6.36
CA GLU A 42 -11.86 -6.31 -6.18
C GLU A 42 -12.49 -5.08 -5.54
N TRP A 43 -11.85 -4.58 -4.49
CA TRP A 43 -12.05 -3.21 -4.01
C TRP A 43 -10.86 -2.37 -4.45
N SER A 44 -11.11 -1.16 -4.95
CA SER A 44 -10.01 -0.25 -5.32
C SER A 44 -10.30 1.19 -4.97
N CYS A 45 -9.24 1.96 -4.72
CA CYS A 45 -9.32 3.38 -4.40
C CYS A 45 -8.07 4.14 -4.87
N LYS A 46 -8.15 5.47 -4.85
CA LYS A 46 -6.97 6.32 -4.89
C LYS A 46 -6.52 6.55 -3.44
N LEU A 47 -5.27 6.24 -3.14
CA LEU A 47 -4.67 6.45 -1.83
C LEU A 47 -3.81 7.72 -1.89
N LEU A 48 -4.18 8.74 -1.12
CA LEU A 48 -3.42 9.99 -1.01
C LEU A 48 -2.40 9.89 0.12
N LEU A 49 -1.12 10.00 -0.22
CA LEU A 49 -0.01 10.05 0.74
C LEU A 49 0.47 11.49 0.81
N THR A 50 0.48 12.07 2.00
CA THR A 50 0.97 13.43 2.22
C THR A 50 2.23 13.36 3.05
N GLU A 51 3.30 13.96 2.56
CA GLU A 51 4.58 14.06 3.23
C GLU A 51 4.90 15.53 3.49
N ILE A 52 5.29 15.85 4.71
CA ILE A 52 5.74 17.20 5.09
C ILE A 52 7.09 17.04 5.76
N GLY A 53 8.07 17.81 5.30
CA GLY A 53 9.42 17.78 5.83
C GLY A 53 10.12 19.12 5.73
N CYS A 54 11.35 19.15 6.23
CA CYS A 54 12.23 20.31 6.15
C CYS A 54 13.40 20.02 5.20
N PRO A 55 13.90 21.01 4.44
CA PRO A 55 15.07 20.84 3.61
C PRO A 55 16.28 20.43 4.45
N ALA A 56 17.03 19.42 4.00
CA ALA A 56 18.27 18.99 4.65
C ALA A 56 19.45 19.97 4.44
N ARG A 57 19.24 21.11 3.76
CA ARG A 57 20.31 22.08 3.47
C ARG A 57 20.69 22.84 4.74
N TRP A 58 21.99 23.08 4.92
CA TRP A 58 22.50 23.99 5.94
C TRP A 58 22.83 25.37 5.32
N PRO A 59 22.54 26.50 5.99
CA PRO A 59 21.80 26.61 7.26
C PRO A 59 20.34 26.16 7.10
N LEU A 60 19.77 25.60 8.17
CA LEU A 60 18.37 25.16 8.19
C LEU A 60 17.46 26.32 7.79
N SER A 61 16.80 26.17 6.65
CA SER A 61 15.78 27.11 6.19
C SER A 61 14.45 26.76 6.89
N PRO A 62 13.70 27.73 7.43
CA PRO A 62 12.40 27.48 8.08
C PRO A 62 11.27 27.14 7.10
N CYS A 63 11.58 26.91 5.82
CA CYS A 63 10.60 26.60 4.79
C CYS A 63 10.21 25.12 4.87
N ALA A 64 8.94 24.83 5.16
CA ALA A 64 8.39 23.48 5.06
C ALA A 64 8.18 23.10 3.58
N ILE A 65 8.56 21.87 3.23
CA ILE A 65 8.26 21.27 1.93
C ILE A 65 7.13 20.27 2.15
N ALA A 66 6.02 20.47 1.43
CA ALA A 66 4.92 19.53 1.38
C ALA A 66 4.88 18.87 0.00
N SER A 67 4.66 17.56 -0.01
CA SER A 67 4.46 16.77 -1.22
C SER A 67 3.23 15.89 -1.03
N GLN A 68 2.50 15.65 -2.11
CA GLN A 68 1.39 14.71 -2.13
C GLN A 68 1.56 13.74 -3.28
N GLN A 69 1.55 12.45 -2.96
CA GLN A 69 1.59 11.36 -3.91
C GLN A 69 0.24 10.66 -3.96
N VAL A 70 -0.10 10.11 -5.12
CA VAL A 70 -1.35 9.38 -5.33
C VAL A 70 -1.01 8.00 -5.89
N PHE A 71 -1.41 6.96 -5.16
CA PHE A 71 -1.30 5.58 -5.63
C PHE A 71 -2.67 5.00 -5.93
N LEU A 72 -2.76 4.16 -6.96
CA LEU A 72 -3.91 3.28 -7.14
C LEU A 72 -3.73 2.07 -6.22
N LEU A 73 -4.65 1.87 -5.28
CA LEU A 73 -4.67 0.72 -4.39
C LEU A 73 -5.74 -0.27 -4.85
N ARG A 74 -5.35 -1.54 -4.98
CA ARG A 74 -6.25 -2.67 -5.29
C ARG A 74 -6.17 -3.70 -4.17
N CYS A 75 -7.33 -4.02 -3.62
CA CYS A 75 -7.53 -5.11 -2.67
C CYS A 75 -8.32 -6.22 -3.38
N ARG A 76 -7.70 -7.38 -3.58
CA ARG A 76 -8.29 -8.52 -4.29
C ARG A 76 -8.52 -9.71 -3.38
N GLY A 77 -9.54 -10.50 -3.71
CA GLY A 77 -9.90 -11.69 -2.98
C GLY A 77 -11.13 -11.46 -2.12
N ALA A 78 -11.90 -12.53 -1.91
CA ALA A 78 -13.23 -12.44 -1.31
C ALA A 78 -13.18 -11.91 0.12
N ALA A 79 -12.21 -12.33 0.93
CA ALA A 79 -12.10 -11.93 2.32
C ALA A 79 -11.68 -10.46 2.43
N LEU A 80 -10.62 -10.07 1.73
CA LEU A 80 -10.07 -8.73 1.79
C LEU A 80 -11.00 -7.70 1.14
N ALA A 81 -11.51 -7.97 -0.06
CA ALA A 81 -12.46 -7.07 -0.71
C ALA A 81 -13.73 -6.94 0.13
N GLY A 82 -14.24 -8.04 0.70
CA GLY A 82 -15.35 -8.04 1.64
C GLY A 82 -15.13 -7.14 2.85
N TYR A 83 -13.97 -7.25 3.49
CA TYR A 83 -13.57 -6.36 4.59
C TYR A 83 -13.57 -4.89 4.15
N CYS A 84 -12.92 -4.57 3.03
CA CYS A 84 -12.85 -3.20 2.52
C CYS A 84 -14.22 -2.63 2.18
N PHE A 85 -15.12 -3.43 1.57
CA PHE A 85 -16.47 -3.00 1.23
C PHE A 85 -17.33 -2.64 2.44
N ALA A 86 -17.11 -3.34 3.56
CA ALA A 86 -17.90 -3.17 4.77
C ALA A 86 -17.35 -2.05 5.67
N ASN A 87 -16.03 -1.88 5.70
CA ASN A 87 -15.37 -1.06 6.72
C ASN A 87 -14.72 0.22 6.19
N LEU A 88 -14.44 0.32 4.88
CA LEU A 88 -13.67 1.44 4.34
C LEU A 88 -14.51 2.40 3.52
N ARG A 89 -14.38 3.70 3.81
CA ARG A 89 -15.12 4.80 3.19
C ARG A 89 -14.17 5.89 2.68
N GLU A 90 -14.69 6.77 1.83
CA GLU A 90 -13.95 7.94 1.39
C GLU A 90 -13.66 8.88 2.57
N GLY A 91 -12.43 9.39 2.64
CA GLY A 91 -11.95 10.28 3.70
C GLY A 91 -11.27 9.58 4.88
N GLU A 92 -11.33 8.24 4.95
CA GLU A 92 -10.70 7.50 6.03
C GLU A 92 -9.18 7.36 5.85
N LEU A 93 -8.47 7.38 6.98
CA LEU A 93 -7.03 7.20 7.05
C LEU A 93 -6.71 5.73 7.29
N VAL A 94 -5.93 5.13 6.40
CA VAL A 94 -5.60 3.69 6.43
C VAL A 94 -4.09 3.48 6.42
N HIS A 95 -3.64 2.45 7.14
CA HIS A 95 -2.29 1.89 7.01
C HIS A 95 -2.36 0.71 6.05
N VAL A 96 -1.47 0.68 5.06
CA VAL A 96 -1.46 -0.32 4.00
C VAL A 96 -0.07 -0.92 3.89
N VAL A 97 -0.01 -2.25 3.91
CA VAL A 97 1.17 -3.03 3.54
C VAL A 97 0.81 -3.77 2.26
N SER A 98 1.57 -3.56 1.20
CA SER A 98 1.19 -4.01 -0.15
C SER A 98 2.38 -4.43 -0.99
N LYS A 99 2.12 -5.14 -2.08
CA LYS A 99 3.10 -5.33 -3.15
C LYS A 99 3.04 -4.16 -4.11
N LEU A 100 4.19 -3.58 -4.42
CA LEU A 100 4.33 -2.54 -5.43
C LEU A 100 4.42 -3.17 -6.82
N VAL A 101 3.41 -2.96 -7.66
CA VAL A 101 3.31 -3.56 -8.99
C VAL A 101 3.51 -2.50 -10.05
N HIS A 102 4.43 -2.75 -10.97
CA HIS A 102 4.70 -1.88 -12.12
C HIS A 102 4.05 -2.52 -13.34
N LYS A 103 3.10 -1.82 -13.95
CA LYS A 103 2.37 -2.31 -15.13
C LYS A 103 2.55 -1.36 -16.30
N PRO A 104 2.99 -1.86 -17.47
CA PRO A 104 2.97 -1.07 -18.68
C PRO A 104 1.51 -0.85 -19.10
N ARG A 105 1.16 0.39 -19.39
CA ARG A 105 -0.14 0.80 -19.92
C ARG A 105 0.08 1.42 -21.30
N TYR A 106 -0.51 0.81 -22.32
CA TYR A 106 -0.52 1.40 -23.65
C TYR A 106 -1.41 2.65 -23.67
N ILE A 107 -0.91 3.76 -24.19
CA ILE A 107 -1.67 4.99 -24.41
C ILE A 107 -1.80 5.22 -25.92
N PRO A 108 -2.98 4.91 -26.51
CA PRO A 108 -3.17 4.97 -27.97
C PRO A 108 -2.89 6.34 -28.58
N VAL A 109 -3.25 7.42 -27.87
CA VAL A 109 -3.07 8.81 -28.34
C VAL A 109 -1.59 9.15 -28.55
N HIS A 110 -0.69 8.51 -27.79
CA HIS A 110 0.76 8.72 -27.90
C HIS A 110 1.47 7.59 -28.67
N GLY A 111 0.74 6.53 -29.07
CA GLY A 111 1.33 5.37 -29.72
C GLY A 111 2.42 4.67 -28.90
N THR A 112 2.41 4.78 -27.57
CA THR A 112 3.49 4.29 -26.70
C THR A 112 2.98 3.77 -25.35
N TYR A 113 3.87 3.08 -24.63
CA TYR A 113 3.60 2.52 -23.30
C TYR A 113 4.14 3.45 -22.21
N PHE A 114 3.37 3.60 -21.15
CA PHE A 114 3.79 4.28 -19.92
C PHE A 114 3.74 3.29 -18.76
N ASN A 115 4.73 3.34 -17.88
CA ASN A 115 4.70 2.54 -16.66
C ASN A 115 3.79 3.21 -15.64
N THR A 116 2.85 2.42 -15.13
CA THR A 116 1.98 2.79 -14.03
C THR A 116 2.33 1.95 -12.82
N THR A 117 2.42 2.61 -11.66
CA THR A 117 2.72 1.95 -10.40
C THR A 117 1.45 1.87 -9.57
N GLU A 118 1.11 0.68 -9.10
CA GLU A 118 -0.05 0.41 -8.26
C GLU A 118 0.32 -0.41 -7.04
N LEU A 119 -0.47 -0.28 -5.98
CA LEU A 119 -0.35 -1.04 -4.75
C LEU A 119 -1.36 -2.19 -4.79
N LEU A 120 -0.89 -3.41 -4.57
CA LEU A 120 -1.71 -4.61 -4.56
C LEU A 120 -1.68 -5.28 -3.20
N VAL A 121 -2.87 -5.52 -2.66
CA VAL A 121 -3.11 -6.33 -1.47
C VAL A 121 -4.04 -7.47 -1.88
N THR A 122 -3.73 -8.69 -1.43
CA THR A 122 -4.53 -9.89 -1.70
C THR A 122 -4.84 -10.61 -0.40
N ASP A 123 -5.75 -11.58 -0.42
CA ASP A 123 -6.04 -12.44 0.73
C ASP A 123 -4.78 -13.14 1.31
N SER A 124 -3.75 -13.34 0.48
CA SER A 124 -2.49 -14.00 0.85
C SER A 124 -1.30 -13.03 1.01
N LEU A 125 -1.46 -11.75 0.69
CA LEU A 125 -0.35 -10.79 0.69
C LEU A 125 -0.80 -9.40 1.13
N GLY A 126 -0.08 -8.87 2.14
CA GLY A 126 -0.27 -7.53 2.62
C GLY A 126 -1.42 -7.40 3.61
N SER A 127 -1.75 -6.16 3.97
CA SER A 127 -2.83 -5.84 4.90
C SER A 127 -3.29 -4.41 4.72
N ILE A 128 -4.54 -4.14 5.04
CA ILE A 128 -5.10 -2.80 5.16
C ILE A 128 -5.80 -2.66 6.50
N VAL A 129 -5.52 -1.57 7.21
CA VAL A 129 -6.05 -1.31 8.55
C VAL A 129 -6.55 0.12 8.62
N LEU A 130 -7.80 0.30 9.05
CA LEU A 130 -8.34 1.61 9.39
C LEU A 130 -7.61 2.17 10.62
N ILE A 131 -7.02 3.36 10.49
CA ILE A 131 -6.34 4.05 11.59
C ILE A 131 -7.30 5.05 12.25
N ALA A 132 -7.92 5.89 11.44
CA ALA A 132 -8.74 6.99 11.90
C ALA A 132 -9.70 7.47 10.80
N GLN A 133 -10.74 8.19 11.22
CA GLN A 133 -11.61 8.93 10.33
C GLN A 133 -11.24 10.42 10.43
N LEU A 134 -10.80 11.02 9.32
CA LEU A 134 -10.59 12.46 9.25
C LEU A 134 -11.96 13.10 9.00
N THR A 135 -12.61 13.53 10.08
CA THR A 135 -13.88 14.25 10.09
C THR A 135 -13.75 15.64 9.48
#